data_AF-A0A916VKP2-F1
#
_entry.id   AF-A0A916VKP2-F1
#
_cell.length_a   1.000
_cell.length_b   1.000
_cell.length_c   1.000
_cell.angle_alpha   90.00
_cell.angle_beta   90.00
_cell.angle_gamma   90.00
#
_symmetry.space_group_name_H-M   'P 1'
#
loop_
_entity.id
_entity.type
_entity.pdbx_description
1 polymer ?
#
loop_
_entity_poly.entity_id
_entity_poly.type
_entity_poly.pdbx_seq_one_letter_code
_entity_poly.pdbx_strand_id
1 'polypeptide(L)'
;MEYPDENQSLELLERLVGAIAANIQAKSPIWYHDELEKAAIGGWLLSTSEVKHLIGVKPYCKKGSDVYERGSWQFIKVGKIGGATAWRVKKIIMEI
;
A
#
# COMPACT_ATOMS: atom_id res chain seq x y z
N MET A 1 21.01 38.53 -16.54
CA MET A 1 20.41 37.45 -15.73
C MET A 1 21.58 36.65 -15.20
N GLU A 2 21.96 36.89 -13.95
CA GLU A 2 23.14 36.28 -13.34
C GLU A 2 22.71 34.90 -12.82
N TYR A 3 23.27 33.84 -13.40
CA TYR A 3 22.98 32.49 -12.95
C TYR A 3 23.62 32.29 -11.57
N PRO A 4 22.91 31.66 -10.62
CA PRO A 4 23.47 31.42 -9.30
C PRO A 4 24.76 30.60 -9.42
N ASP A 5 25.73 30.93 -8.57
CA ASP A 5 26.99 30.19 -8.46
C ASP A 5 26.72 28.70 -8.21
N GLU A 6 27.49 27.81 -8.86
CA GLU A 6 27.29 26.37 -8.74
C GLU A 6 27.33 25.91 -7.27
N ASN A 7 28.14 26.54 -6.41
CA ASN A 7 28.21 26.17 -5.00
C ASN A 7 26.93 26.52 -4.23
N GLN A 8 26.31 27.66 -4.54
CA GLN A 8 25.01 28.04 -3.94
C GLN A 8 23.90 27.06 -4.35
N SER A 9 23.98 26.58 -5.60
CA SER A 9 23.06 25.59 -6.15
C SER A 9 23.18 24.24 -5.43
N LEU A 10 24.42 23.82 -5.16
CA LEU A 10 24.73 22.59 -4.44
C LEU A 10 24.29 22.66 -2.97
N GLU A 11 24.58 23.76 -2.26
CA GLU A 11 24.14 23.92 -0.87
C GLU A 11 22.61 23.86 -0.72
N LEU A 12 21.88 24.46 -1.68
CA LEU A 12 20.42 24.40 -1.66
C LEU A 12 19.90 22.98 -1.86
N LEU A 13 20.53 22.21 -2.76
CA LEU A 13 20.23 20.81 -3.00
C LEU A 13 20.50 19.96 -1.76
N GLU A 14 21.65 20.13 -1.10
CA GLU A 14 21.99 19.41 0.13
C GLU A 14 21.00 19.69 1.25
N ARG A 15 20.61 20.96 1.44
CA ARG A 15 19.61 21.35 2.44
C ARG A 15 18.25 20.74 2.15
N LEU A 16 17.84 20.71 0.89
CA LEU A 16 16.57 20.08 0.48
C LEU A 16 16.61 18.57 0.71
N VAL A 17 17.68 17.89 0.30
CA VAL A 17 17.84 16.44 0.52
C VAL A 17 17.84 16.12 2.00
N GLY A 18 18.55 16.90 2.83
CA GLY A 18 18.57 16.75 4.28
C GLY A 18 17.17 16.92 4.91
N ALA A 19 16.43 17.95 4.48
CA ALA A 19 15.06 18.17 4.96
C ALA A 19 14.10 17.04 4.55
N ILE A 20 14.21 16.53 3.32
CA ILE A 20 13.42 15.40 2.85
C ILE A 20 13.77 14.15 3.66
N ALA A 21 15.04 13.82 3.80
CA ALA A 21 15.49 12.64 4.54
C ALA A 21 15.05 12.67 6.02
N ALA A 22 15.10 13.84 6.67
CA ALA A 22 14.65 14.01 8.05
C ALA A 22 13.13 13.81 8.24
N ASN A 23 12.34 14.00 7.18
CA ASN A 23 10.88 13.91 7.22
C ASN A 23 10.31 12.63 6.58
N ILE A 24 11.13 11.85 5.87
CA ILE A 24 10.73 10.51 5.42
C ILE A 24 10.78 9.58 6.63
N GLN A 25 9.70 9.53 7.39
CA GLN A 25 9.52 8.50 8.40
C GLN A 25 9.40 7.15 7.68
N ALA A 26 10.35 6.25 7.93
CA ALA A 26 10.23 4.87 7.48
C ALA A 26 8.91 4.30 8.02
N LYS A 27 8.03 3.84 7.12
CA LYS A 27 6.77 3.22 7.52
C LYS A 27 7.08 2.02 8.42
N SER A 28 6.35 1.88 9.51
CA SER A 28 6.40 0.69 10.37
C SER A 28 6.29 -0.58 9.50
N PRO A 29 7.03 -1.67 9.77
CA PRO A 29 6.95 -2.90 8.97
C PRO A 29 5.53 -3.48 8.81
N ILE A 30 4.62 -3.10 9.71
CA ILE A 30 3.22 -3.55 9.75
C ILE A 30 2.21 -2.45 9.35
N TRP A 31 2.68 -1.33 8.76
CA TRP A 31 1.83 -0.19 8.37
C TRP A 31 0.59 -0.57 7.54
N TYR A 32 0.71 -1.63 6.74
CA TYR A 32 -0.36 -2.11 5.86
C TYR A 32 -1.57 -2.63 6.63
N HIS A 33 -1.41 -3.03 7.90
CA HIS A 33 -2.54 -3.46 8.73
C HIS A 33 -3.55 -2.34 8.95
N ASP A 34 -3.09 -1.11 9.21
CA ASP A 34 -3.98 0.03 9.44
C ASP A 34 -4.81 0.34 8.18
N GLU A 35 -4.19 0.24 7.00
CA GLU A 35 -4.87 0.47 5.73
C GLU A 35 -5.86 -0.65 5.38
N LEU A 36 -5.51 -1.92 5.66
CA LEU A 36 -6.44 -3.04 5.49
C LEU A 36 -7.61 -2.97 6.47
N GLU A 37 -7.38 -2.48 7.69
CA GLU A 37 -8.45 -2.28 8.68
C GLU A 37 -9.42 -1.19 8.23
N LYS A 38 -8.91 -0.05 7.76
CA LYS A 38 -9.74 1.01 7.16
C LYS A 38 -10.55 0.50 5.97
N ALA A 39 -9.93 -0.25 5.07
CA ALA A 39 -10.61 -0.81 3.91
C ALA A 39 -11.70 -1.81 4.30
N ALA A 40 -11.44 -2.65 5.30
CA ALA A 40 -12.41 -3.62 5.80
C ALA A 40 -13.62 -2.92 6.46
N ILE A 41 -13.38 -1.94 7.34
CA ILE A 41 -14.43 -1.16 8.01
C ILE A 41 -15.23 -0.32 7.00
N GLY A 42 -14.55 0.33 6.07
CA GLY A 42 -15.17 1.17 5.04
C GLY A 42 -15.84 0.40 3.91
N GLY A 43 -15.69 -0.93 3.87
CA GLY A 43 -16.22 -1.76 2.80
C GLY A 43 -15.61 -1.46 1.42
N TRP A 44 -14.39 -0.92 1.40
CA TRP A 44 -13.72 -0.47 0.17
C TRP A 44 -13.36 -1.66 -0.73
N LEU A 45 -13.35 -1.40 -2.03
CA LEU A 45 -12.90 -2.34 -3.04
C LEU A 45 -11.49 -1.96 -3.49
N LEU A 46 -10.57 -2.91 -3.39
CA LEU A 46 -9.19 -2.73 -3.80
C LEU A 46 -8.96 -3.44 -5.14
N SER A 47 -8.21 -2.81 -6.02
CA SER A 47 -7.67 -3.44 -7.23
C SER A 47 -6.56 -4.43 -6.89
N THR A 48 -6.28 -5.37 -7.79
CA THR A 48 -5.14 -6.30 -7.64
C THR A 48 -3.80 -5.59 -7.42
N SER A 49 -3.59 -4.41 -8.01
CA SER A 49 -2.39 -3.58 -7.81
C SER A 49 -2.29 -3.03 -6.40
N GLU A 50 -3.38 -2.50 -5.84
CA GLU A 50 -3.42 -1.98 -4.47
C GLU A 50 -3.21 -3.09 -3.46
N VAL A 51 -3.88 -4.23 -3.64
CA VAL A 51 -3.65 -5.42 -2.80
C VAL A 51 -2.19 -5.83 -2.86
N LYS A 52 -1.59 -5.94 -4.06
CA LYS A 52 -0.17 -6.28 -4.21
C LYS A 52 0.75 -5.27 -3.52
N HIS A 53 0.44 -3.98 -3.59
CA HIS A 53 1.21 -2.94 -2.93
C HIS A 53 1.16 -3.08 -1.41
N LEU A 54 -0.03 -3.34 -0.85
CA LEU A 54 -0.23 -3.50 0.59
C LEU A 54 0.45 -4.75 1.15
N ILE A 55 0.36 -5.90 0.47
CA ILE A 55 0.82 -7.18 1.03
C ILE A 55 2.13 -7.70 0.43
N GLY A 56 2.70 -6.97 -0.54
CA GLY A 56 3.96 -7.30 -1.23
C GLY A 56 3.87 -8.41 -2.27
N VAL A 57 2.73 -9.10 -2.40
CA VAL A 57 2.55 -10.22 -3.35
C VAL A 57 1.24 -10.09 -4.11
N LYS A 58 1.22 -10.57 -5.36
CA LYS A 58 -0.01 -10.58 -6.16
C LYS A 58 -0.98 -11.61 -5.55
N PRO A 59 -2.23 -11.22 -5.21
CA PRO A 59 -3.22 -12.16 -4.70
C PRO A 59 -3.59 -13.18 -5.78
N TYR A 60 -3.80 -14.43 -5.38
CA TYR A 60 -4.24 -15.51 -6.28
C TYR A 60 -5.27 -16.39 -5.57
N CYS A 61 -6.25 -16.90 -6.31
CA CYS A 61 -7.18 -17.88 -5.78
C CYS A 61 -6.94 -19.23 -6.45
N LYS A 62 -7.11 -20.32 -5.68
CA LYS A 62 -7.17 -21.67 -6.24
C LYS A 62 -8.37 -21.78 -7.20
N LYS A 63 -8.31 -22.71 -8.15
CA LYS A 63 -9.41 -22.97 -9.08
C LYS A 63 -10.70 -23.26 -8.29
N GLY A 64 -11.78 -22.55 -8.61
CA GLY A 64 -13.07 -22.67 -7.92
C GLY A 64 -13.17 -21.91 -6.59
N SER A 65 -12.16 -21.13 -6.21
CA SER A 65 -12.22 -20.23 -5.05
C SER A 65 -12.15 -18.76 -5.49
N ASP A 66 -12.89 -17.93 -4.77
CA ASP A 66 -12.83 -16.46 -4.86
C ASP A 66 -12.11 -15.84 -3.67
N VAL A 67 -11.55 -16.67 -2.80
CA VAL A 67 -10.91 -16.25 -1.56
C VAL A 67 -9.41 -16.47 -1.63
N TYR A 68 -8.66 -15.46 -1.23
CA TYR A 68 -7.22 -15.51 -0.98
C TYR A 68 -6.96 -15.07 0.47
N GLU A 69 -6.20 -15.85 1.22
CA GLU A 69 -5.91 -15.59 2.63
C GLU A 69 -4.42 -15.34 2.84
N ARG A 70 -4.09 -14.41 3.74
CA ARG A 70 -2.72 -14.11 4.13
C ARG A 70 -2.69 -13.53 5.54
N GLY A 71 -2.07 -14.27 6.46
CA GLY A 71 -2.03 -13.89 7.87
C GLY A 71 -3.46 -13.75 8.43
N SER A 72 -3.75 -12.63 9.08
CA SER A 72 -5.06 -12.31 9.66
C SER A 72 -6.06 -11.68 8.68
N TRP A 73 -5.80 -11.76 7.37
CA TRP A 73 -6.61 -11.09 6.35
C TRP A 73 -7.10 -12.04 5.28
N GLN A 74 -8.35 -11.81 4.86
CA GLN A 74 -9.01 -12.49 3.76
C GLN A 74 -9.35 -11.48 2.65
N PHE A 75 -8.98 -11.81 1.42
CA PHE A 75 -9.21 -11.04 0.21
C PHE A 75 -10.19 -11.80 -0.66
N ILE A 76 -11.39 -11.25 -0.85
CA ILE A 76 -12.49 -11.89 -1.54
C ILE A 76 -12.70 -11.20 -2.88
N LYS A 77 -12.66 -11.95 -3.99
CA LYS A 77 -13.05 -11.42 -5.30
C LYS A 77 -14.53 -11.12 -5.28
N VAL A 78 -14.89 -9.89 -5.62
CA VAL A 78 -16.30 -9.45 -5.68
C VAL A 78 -16.69 -8.92 -7.05
N GLY A 79 -15.79 -9.02 -8.04
CA GLY A 79 -16.03 -8.60 -9.41
C GLY A 79 -14.81 -7.92 -10.03
N LYS A 80 -15.06 -6.82 -10.75
CA LYS A 80 -14.03 -5.99 -11.37
C LYS A 80 -14.17 -4.53 -10.96
N ILE A 81 -13.03 -3.84 -10.90
CA ILE A 81 -12.95 -2.38 -10.83
C ILE A 81 -12.12 -1.91 -12.02
N GLY A 82 -12.80 -1.33 -13.01
CA GLY A 82 -12.23 -1.11 -14.34
C GLY A 82 -11.76 -2.43 -14.97
N GLY A 83 -10.50 -2.48 -15.41
CA GLY A 83 -9.88 -3.66 -16.01
C GLY A 83 -9.33 -4.69 -15.01
N ALA A 84 -9.30 -4.39 -13.71
CA ALA A 84 -8.71 -5.23 -12.67
C ALA A 84 -9.76 -6.00 -11.87
N THR A 85 -9.36 -7.09 -11.22
CA THR A 85 -10.19 -7.76 -10.20
C THR A 85 -10.41 -6.83 -9.02
N ALA A 86 -11.66 -6.74 -8.56
CA ALA A 86 -12.03 -6.04 -7.34
C ALA A 86 -11.99 -7.01 -6.16
N TRP A 87 -11.29 -6.61 -5.10
CA TRP A 87 -11.10 -7.36 -3.88
C TRP A 87 -11.74 -6.64 -2.70
N ARG A 88 -12.57 -7.35 -1.95
CA ARG A 88 -13.03 -6.91 -0.63
C ARG A 88 -12.15 -7.55 0.43
N VAL A 89 -11.79 -6.78 1.46
CA VAL A 89 -10.94 -7.24 2.56
C VAL A 89 -11.81 -7.55 3.78
N LYS A 90 -11.48 -8.64 4.49
CA LYS A 90 -12.02 -8.96 5.81
C LYS A 90 -10.90 -9.37 6.75
N LYS A 91 -11.05 -9.06 8.04
CA LYS A 91 -10.18 -9.58 9.10
C LYS A 91 -10.65 -10.99 9.47
N ILE A 92 -9.72 -11.92 9.56
CA ILE A 92 -10.00 -13.28 10.05
C ILE A 92 -9.97 -13.20 11.57
N ILE A 93 -11.14 -13.32 12.20
CA ILE A 93 -11.25 -13.43 13.65
C ILE A 93 -11.09 -14.91 13.96
N MET A 94 -9.93 -15.30 14.50
CA MET A 94 -9.78 -16.62 15.12
C MET A 94 -10.25 -16.48 16.57
N GLU A 95 -11.32 -17.19 16.93
CA GLU A 95 -11.62 -17.47 18.33
C GLU A 95 -10.58 -18.50 18.79
N ILE A 96 -9.76 -18.11 19.78
CA ILE A 96 -8.82 -19.01 20.46
C ILE A 96 -9.53 -19.59 21.68
#